data_AF-A0A542ZH74-F1
#
_entry.id   AF-A0A542ZH74-F1
#
_cell.length_a   1.000
_cell.length_b   1.000
_cell.length_c   1.000
_cell.angle_alpha   90.00
_cell.angle_beta   90.00
_cell.angle_gamma   90.00
#
_symmetry.space_group_name_H-M   'P 1'
#
loop_
_entity.id
_entity.type
_entity.pdbx_description
1 polymer ?
#
loop_
_entity_poly.entity_id
_entity_poly.type
_entity_poly.pdbx_seq_one_letter_code
_entity_poly.pdbx_strand_id
1 'polypeptide(L)'
;MAEGGADRLLTSDAADVPWCRPALLAAELARRGAPVVVVGGSARWMRTGLGDPRDLDVVVTPESVPALVATLNDVGVPARAASLMRCRTVRYQTGWGPLDVFVAQVRPAYGPVVVDGVPVGTAVAP
;
A
#
# COMPACT_ATOMS: atom_id res chain seq x y z
N MET A 1 -10.91 20.94 -22.04
CA MET A 1 -12.15 20.12 -22.06
C MET A 1 -11.78 18.77 -21.50
N ALA A 2 -12.43 18.40 -20.40
CA ALA A 2 -12.12 17.23 -19.61
C ALA A 2 -12.88 16.02 -20.15
N GLU A 3 -12.16 14.95 -20.46
CA GLU A 3 -12.63 13.56 -20.57
C GLU A 3 -11.42 12.72 -20.17
N GLY A 4 -11.43 11.75 -19.27
CA GLY A 4 -12.48 11.02 -18.59
C GLY A 4 -11.72 9.86 -17.92
N GLY A 5 -10.87 10.20 -16.94
CA GLY A 5 -10.10 9.20 -16.21
C GLY A 5 -11.07 8.43 -15.34
N ALA A 6 -11.43 7.22 -15.76
CA ALA A 6 -12.38 6.38 -15.05
C ALA A 6 -11.94 6.20 -13.59
N ASP A 7 -12.62 6.89 -12.68
CA ASP A 7 -12.71 6.54 -11.27
C ASP A 7 -13.33 5.14 -11.21
N ARG A 8 -12.48 4.13 -11.30
CA ARG A 8 -12.90 2.75 -11.08
C ARG A 8 -13.00 2.56 -9.58
N LEU A 9 -14.15 2.96 -9.02
CA LEU A 9 -14.52 2.45 -7.71
C LEU A 9 -14.58 0.93 -7.83
N LEU A 10 -13.73 0.25 -7.07
CA LEU A 10 -14.04 -1.10 -6.62
C LEU A 10 -15.10 -0.92 -5.52
N THR A 11 -16.34 -0.60 -5.91
CA THR A 11 -17.49 -0.64 -5.00
C THR A 11 -17.86 -2.08 -4.74
N SER A 12 -18.29 -2.33 -3.52
CA SER A 12 -18.71 -3.57 -2.89
C SER A 12 -19.88 -4.32 -3.55
N ASP A 13 -20.32 -3.94 -4.75
CA ASP A 13 -21.39 -4.63 -5.49
C ASP A 13 -20.89 -5.70 -6.48
N ALA A 14 -19.57 -5.85 -6.61
CA ALA A 14 -18.99 -7.02 -7.26
C ALA A 14 -18.58 -8.04 -6.19
N ALA A 15 -19.39 -9.09 -6.04
CA ALA A 15 -19.16 -10.22 -5.13
C ALA A 15 -17.89 -11.06 -5.43
N ASP A 16 -16.89 -10.53 -6.13
CA ASP A 16 -15.77 -11.32 -6.69
C ASP A 16 -14.41 -10.59 -6.76
N VAL A 17 -14.12 -9.64 -5.85
CA VAL A 17 -12.71 -9.29 -5.59
C VAL A 17 -12.21 -10.21 -4.48
N PRO A 18 -11.35 -11.21 -4.75
CA PRO A 18 -10.90 -12.12 -3.73
C PRO A 18 -10.09 -11.35 -2.69
N TRP A 19 -10.62 -11.27 -1.48
CA TRP A 19 -10.00 -10.63 -0.33
C TRP A 19 -8.63 -11.27 -0.04
N CYS A 20 -7.54 -10.66 -0.53
CA CYS A 20 -6.20 -11.08 -0.15
C CYS A 20 -5.73 -10.23 1.04
N ARG A 21 -5.15 -10.89 2.05
CA ARG A 21 -4.69 -10.23 3.28
C ARG A 21 -3.74 -9.02 3.05
N PRO A 22 -2.85 -9.03 2.02
CA PRO A 22 -2.05 -7.85 1.68
C PRO A 22 -2.89 -6.60 1.36
N ALA A 23 -4.01 -6.76 0.67
CA ALA A 23 -4.86 -5.63 0.30
C ALA A 23 -5.62 -5.05 1.50
N LEU A 24 -6.07 -5.92 2.42
CA LEU A 24 -6.66 -5.51 3.69
C LEU A 24 -5.66 -4.73 4.56
N LEU A 25 -4.39 -5.15 4.60
CA LEU A 25 -3.35 -4.40 5.29
C LEU A 25 -3.12 -3.03 4.63
N ALA A 26 -3.10 -2.95 3.30
CA ALA A 26 -2.98 -1.67 2.61
C ALA A 26 -4.14 -0.72 2.90
N ALA A 27 -5.37 -1.23 2.92
CA ALA A 27 -6.55 -0.48 3.31
C ALA A 27 -6.46 0.01 4.76
N GLU A 28 -6.00 -0.82 5.69
CA GLU A 28 -5.83 -0.43 7.10
C GLU A 28 -4.75 0.64 7.28
N LEU A 29 -3.63 0.53 6.57
CA LEU A 29 -2.60 1.56 6.53
C LEU A 29 -3.15 2.88 5.99
N ALA A 30 -3.89 2.84 4.87
CA ALA A 30 -4.49 4.03 4.27
C ALA A 30 -5.55 4.68 5.17
N ARG A 31 -6.39 3.87 5.83
CA ARG A 31 -7.42 4.31 6.78
C ARG A 31 -6.82 5.09 7.94
N ARG A 32 -5.60 4.74 8.37
CA ARG A 32 -4.83 5.42 9.41
C ARG A 32 -3.97 6.57 8.90
N GLY A 33 -4.04 6.88 7.60
CA GLY A 33 -3.28 7.96 6.98
C GLY A 33 -1.80 7.65 6.76
N ALA A 34 -1.43 6.36 6.62
CA ALA A 34 -0.05 6.00 6.32
C ALA A 34 0.42 6.66 5.01
N PRO A 35 1.55 7.39 5.01
CA PRO A 35 2.04 8.11 3.85
C PRO A 35 2.80 7.20 2.87
N VAL A 36 2.15 6.15 2.39
CA VAL A 36 2.75 5.11 1.54
C VAL A 36 2.08 5.00 0.18
N VAL A 37 2.82 4.46 -0.78
CA VAL A 37 2.29 4.03 -2.08
C VAL A 37 2.50 2.53 -2.20
N VAL A 38 1.43 1.78 -2.48
CA VAL A 38 1.53 0.35 -2.78
C VAL A 38 2.19 0.16 -4.14
N VAL A 39 3.18 -0.74 -4.21
CA VAL A 39 3.94 -1.04 -5.43
C VAL A 39 3.92 -2.53 -5.76
N GLY A 40 4.67 -2.93 -6.78
CA GLY A 40 4.90 -4.35 -7.09
C GLY A 40 3.66 -5.13 -7.49
N GLY A 41 3.67 -6.42 -7.16
CA GLY A 41 2.59 -7.36 -7.48
C GLY A 41 1.27 -6.97 -6.82
N SER A 42 1.32 -6.48 -5.58
CA SER A 42 0.14 -5.99 -4.84
C SER A 42 -0.53 -4.83 -5.56
N ALA A 43 0.24 -3.85 -6.05
CA ALA A 43 -0.31 -2.72 -6.79
C ALA A 43 -0.95 -3.12 -8.13
N ARG A 44 -0.27 -4.02 -8.88
CA ARG A 44 -0.82 -4.58 -10.13
C ARG A 44 -2.13 -5.31 -9.87
N TRP A 45 -2.17 -6.16 -8.86
CA TRP A 45 -3.35 -6.91 -8.48
C TRP A 45 -4.51 -5.98 -8.10
N MET A 46 -4.28 -4.99 -7.23
CA MET A 46 -5.31 -4.01 -6.85
C MET A 46 -5.91 -3.27 -8.05
N ARG A 47 -5.07 -2.88 -9.03
CA ARG A 47 -5.57 -2.14 -10.21
C ARG A 47 -6.30 -3.00 -11.23
N THR A 48 -5.89 -4.26 -11.38
CA THR A 48 -6.28 -5.09 -12.54
C THR A 48 -7.05 -6.34 -12.18
N GLY A 49 -7.04 -6.75 -10.91
CA GLY A 49 -7.50 -8.05 -10.44
C GLY A 49 -6.57 -9.22 -10.82
N LEU A 50 -5.47 -8.96 -11.53
CA LEU A 50 -4.58 -10.00 -12.05
C LEU A 50 -3.36 -10.21 -11.14
N GLY A 51 -3.08 -11.47 -10.80
CA GLY A 51 -1.95 -11.88 -9.99
C GLY A 51 -2.37 -12.52 -8.66
N ASP A 52 -1.38 -12.90 -7.86
CA ASP A 52 -1.56 -13.53 -6.55
C ASP A 52 -0.48 -12.99 -5.59
N PRO A 53 -0.65 -11.77 -5.05
CA PRO A 53 0.36 -11.15 -4.19
C PRO A 53 0.51 -11.94 -2.89
N ARG A 54 1.75 -12.34 -2.59
CA ARG A 54 2.10 -13.07 -1.37
C ARG A 54 2.48 -12.14 -0.22
N ASP A 55 2.93 -10.94 -0.57
CA ASP A 55 3.39 -9.89 0.30
C ASP A 55 2.85 -8.53 -0.15
N LEU A 56 2.81 -7.59 0.79
CA LEU A 56 2.49 -6.20 0.53
C LEU A 56 3.79 -5.42 0.33
N ASP A 57 4.00 -4.86 -0.86
CA ASP A 57 5.11 -3.94 -1.13
C ASP A 57 4.65 -2.49 -1.03
N VAL A 58 5.34 -1.67 -0.23
CA VAL A 58 5.03 -0.24 -0.10
C VAL A 58 6.28 0.63 -0.22
N VAL A 59 6.13 1.77 -0.89
CA VAL A 59 7.15 2.82 -0.93
C VAL A 59 6.75 3.96 0.00
N VAL A 60 7.75 4.46 0.74
CA VAL A 60 7.66 5.65 1.59
C VAL A 60 8.83 6.57 1.29
N THR A 61 8.66 7.88 1.48
CA THR A 61 9.75 8.84 1.38
C THR A 61 10.47 9.03 2.73
N PRO A 62 11.76 9.40 2.76
CA PRO A 62 12.54 9.57 3.99
C PRO A 62 11.84 10.44 5.05
N GLU A 63 11.28 11.57 4.64
CA GLU A 63 10.57 12.52 5.50
C GLU A 63 9.27 11.96 6.09
N SER A 64 8.69 10.96 5.42
CA SER A 64 7.43 10.30 5.83
C SER A 64 7.66 9.08 6.73
N VAL A 65 8.92 8.63 6.90
CA VAL A 65 9.25 7.44 7.69
C VAL A 65 8.75 7.51 9.15
N PRO A 66 8.88 8.63 9.89
CA PRO A 66 8.37 8.69 11.26
C PRO A 66 6.86 8.45 11.36
N ALA A 67 6.08 9.03 10.44
CA ALA A 67 4.63 8.84 10.39
C ALA A 67 4.23 7.41 10.00
N LEU A 68 4.94 6.80 9.05
CA LEU A 68 4.76 5.39 8.74
C LEU A 68 5.05 4.50 9.95
N VAL A 69 6.16 4.75 10.67
CA VAL A 69 6.53 3.95 11.85
C VAL A 69 5.48 4.04 12.94
N ALA A 70 4.93 5.24 13.21
CA ALA A 70 3.81 5.39 14.13
C ALA A 70 2.62 4.51 13.69
N THR A 71 2.23 4.61 12.42
CA THR A 71 1.11 3.84 11.87
C THR A 71 1.34 2.33 11.94
N LEU A 72 2.56 1.86 11.64
CA LEU A 72 2.92 0.44 11.72
C LEU A 72 2.83 -0.07 13.16
N ASN A 73 3.34 0.69 14.13
CA ASN A 73 3.24 0.31 15.54
C ASN A 73 1.78 0.26 16.01
N ASP A 74 0.94 1.18 15.55
CA ASP A 74 -0.49 1.21 15.89
C ASP A 74 -1.27 0.02 15.32
N VAL A 75 -0.82 -0.57 14.21
CA VAL A 75 -1.36 -1.84 13.66
C VAL A 75 -0.63 -3.07 14.20
N GLY A 76 0.20 -2.91 15.23
CA GLY A 76 0.91 -4.02 15.89
C GLY A 76 2.12 -4.55 15.12
N VAL A 77 2.64 -3.81 14.13
CA VAL A 77 3.87 -4.11 13.41
C VAL A 77 5.02 -3.33 14.03
N PRO A 78 5.92 -3.97 14.82
CA PRO A 78 6.98 -3.27 15.53
C PRO A 78 8.02 -2.72 14.54
N ALA A 79 7.93 -1.44 14.23
CA ALA A 79 8.78 -0.74 13.27
C ALA A 79 9.72 0.26 13.96
N ARG A 80 10.87 0.50 13.34
CA ARG A 80 11.88 1.45 13.83
C ARG A 80 12.36 2.32 12.69
N ALA A 81 12.26 3.65 12.86
CA ALA A 81 12.68 4.62 11.85
C ALA A 81 14.16 4.47 11.49
N ALA A 82 15.03 4.25 12.48
CA ALA A 82 16.45 4.02 12.26
C ALA A 82 16.75 2.82 11.35
N SER A 83 15.99 1.73 11.49
CA SER A 83 16.14 0.54 10.64
C SER A 83 15.73 0.83 9.20
N LEU A 84 14.58 1.46 8.99
CA LEU A 84 14.10 1.85 7.66
C LEU A 84 15.06 2.81 6.96
N MET A 85 15.51 3.84 7.69
CA MET A 85 16.41 4.87 7.15
C MET A 85 17.79 4.31 6.77
N ARG A 86 18.31 3.35 7.54
CA ARG A 86 19.61 2.73 7.29
C ARG A 86 19.55 1.67 6.21
N CYS A 87 18.60 0.74 6.30
CA CYS A 87 18.55 -0.42 5.41
C CYS A 87 17.90 -0.10 4.07
N ARG A 88 17.09 0.98 3.99
CA ARG A 88 16.29 1.41 2.84
C ARG A 88 15.21 0.42 2.41
N THR A 89 15.38 -0.86 2.67
CA THR A 89 14.37 -1.90 2.49
C THR A 89 14.28 -2.74 3.76
N VAL A 90 13.09 -2.92 4.30
CA VAL A 90 12.87 -3.77 5.48
C VAL A 90 11.62 -4.62 5.27
N ARG A 91 11.77 -5.93 5.49
CA ARG A 91 10.67 -6.89 5.54
C ARG A 91 10.16 -7.04 6.96
N TYR A 92 8.85 -6.95 7.13
CA TYR A 92 8.12 -7.22 8.37
C TYR A 92 7.26 -8.46 8.20
N GLN A 93 7.21 -9.28 9.24
CA GLN A 93 6.20 -10.34 9.35
C GLN A 93 5.03 -9.78 10.15
N THR A 94 3.83 -9.85 9.56
CA THR A 94 2.62 -9.29 10.15
C THR A 94 1.53 -10.37 10.25
N GLY A 95 0.47 -10.13 11.03
CA GLY A 95 -0.69 -11.02 11.06
C GLY A 95 -1.44 -11.15 9.71
N TRP A 96 -1.15 -10.23 8.78
CA TRP A 96 -1.72 -10.19 7.43
C TRP A 96 -0.80 -10.81 6.37
N GLY A 97 0.40 -11.26 6.75
CA GLY A 97 1.44 -11.74 5.83
C GLY A 97 2.65 -10.81 5.80
N PRO A 98 3.62 -11.06 4.91
CA PRO A 98 4.82 -10.25 4.82
C PRO A 98 4.51 -8.85 4.25
N LEU A 99 5.22 -7.86 4.78
CA LEU A 99 5.19 -6.46 4.34
C LEU A 99 6.61 -6.01 4.04
N ASP A 100 6.87 -5.57 2.82
CA ASP A 100 8.14 -4.97 2.43
C ASP A 100 8.00 -3.46 2.31
N VAL A 101 8.79 -2.73 3.07
CA VAL A 101 8.82 -1.27 3.07
C VAL A 101 10.10 -0.79 2.39
N PHE A 102 9.94 -0.03 1.33
CA PHE A 102 11.01 0.59 0.55
C PHE A 102 11.06 2.10 0.80
N VAL A 103 12.20 2.60 1.23
CA VAL A 103 12.45 4.04 1.43
C VAL A 103 13.09 4.60 0.15
N ALA A 104 12.29 5.30 -0.65
CA ALA A 104 12.73 5.89 -1.92
C ALA A 104 12.82 7.42 -1.82
N GLN A 105 13.84 8.01 -2.45
CA GLN A 105 14.02 9.47 -2.47
C GLN A 105 12.89 10.21 -3.20
N VAL A 106 12.31 9.56 -4.21
CA VAL A 106 11.22 10.10 -5.01
C VAL A 106 10.00 9.20 -4.81
N ARG A 107 8.88 9.82 -4.46
CA ARG A 107 7.59 9.12 -4.41
C ARG A 107 7.19 8.73 -5.84
N PRO A 108 6.86 7.46 -6.11
CA PRO A 108 6.38 7.05 -7.43
C PRO A 108 5.06 7.75 -7.75
N ALA A 109 4.79 7.98 -9.04
CA ALA A 109 3.47 8.42 -9.47
C ALA A 109 2.41 7.39 -9.03
N TYR A 110 1.27 7.85 -8.54
CA TYR A 110 0.26 6.98 -7.96
C TYR A 110 -1.16 7.48 -8.25
N GLY A 111 -2.11 6.54 -8.22
CA GLY A 111 -3.54 6.80 -8.33
C GLY A 111 -4.31 6.00 -7.27
N PRO A 112 -5.50 6.46 -6.87
CA PRO A 112 -6.31 5.77 -5.87
C PRO A 112 -6.92 4.50 -6.44
N VAL A 113 -6.98 3.45 -5.62
CA VAL A 113 -7.79 2.25 -5.82
C VAL A 113 -8.60 2.02 -4.55
N VAL A 114 -9.90 1.82 -4.67
CA VAL A 114 -10.75 1.57 -3.49
C VAL A 114 -10.56 0.13 -3.02
N VAL A 115 -10.26 -0.08 -1.75
CA VAL A 115 -10.19 -1.42 -1.13
C VAL A 115 -11.03 -1.37 0.13
N ASP A 116 -12.08 -2.19 0.22
CA ASP A 116 -12.99 -2.20 1.37
C ASP A 116 -13.52 -0.79 1.73
N GLY A 117 -13.93 -0.03 0.71
CA GLY A 117 -14.38 1.36 0.86
C GLY A 117 -13.28 2.39 1.18
N VAL A 118 -12.01 1.98 1.29
CA VAL A 118 -10.89 2.86 1.61
C VAL A 118 -10.07 3.17 0.35
N PRO A 119 -9.78 4.43 0.02
CA PRO A 119 -8.88 4.77 -1.07
C PRO A 119 -7.43 4.43 -0.70
N VAL A 120 -6.82 3.52 -1.46
CA VAL A 120 -5.42 3.09 -1.33
C VAL A 120 -4.61 3.67 -2.49
N GLY A 121 -3.52 4.38 -2.20
CA GLY A 121 -2.60 4.88 -3.24
C GLY A 121 -1.78 3.74 -3.83
N THR A 122 -1.92 3.47 -5.13
CA THR A 122 -1.14 2.44 -5.83
C THR A 122 -0.30 3.09 -6.92
N ALA A 123 0.95 2.65 -7.09
CA ALA A 123 1.85 3.22 -8.09
C ALA A 123 1.32 2.96 -9.50
N VAL A 124 1.09 3.99 -10.30
CA VAL A 124 0.72 3.79 -11.71
C VAL A 124 1.91 3.21 -12.47
N ALA A 125 1.67 2.25 -13.35
CA ALA A 125 2.73 1.86 -14.28
C ALA A 125 3.05 3.09 -15.17
N PRO A 126 4.32 3.27 -15.57
CA PRO A 126 4.61 4.16 -16.70
C PRO A 126 3.89 3.70 -17.96
#